data_AF-A0A5J4QW35-F1
#
_entry.id   AF-A0A5J4QW35-F1
#
_cell.length_a   1.000
_cell.length_b   1.000
_cell.length_c   1.000
_cell.angle_alpha   90.00
_cell.angle_beta   90.00
_cell.angle_gamma   90.00
#
_symmetry.space_group_name_H-M   'P 1'
#
loop_
_entity.id
_entity.type
_entity.pdbx_description
1 polymer ?
#
loop_
_entity_poly.entity_id
_entity_poly.type
_entity_poly.pdbx_seq_one_letter_code
_entity_poly.pdbx_strand_id
1 'polypeptide(L)'
;MNTTYVFFVDGFEEIEAIATVDILRRAGLNVEMISITNDKVVTGSHGVPVLCDDLFDETDFTDAEMLLLPGGTVALGEHEELCKLLVDFAKNNKPIAAICAAPSILGTLGLLKGKKATCYPGFEKYL
;
A
#
# COMPACT_ATOMS: atom_id res chain seq x y z
N MET A 1 4.31 17.83 8.10
CA MET A 1 5.36 17.41 7.14
C MET A 1 4.66 16.53 6.13
N ASN A 2 5.15 16.40 4.90
CA ASN A 2 4.51 15.47 3.98
C ASN A 2 4.85 14.03 4.39
N THR A 3 3.90 13.11 4.25
CA THR A 3 4.02 11.74 4.77
C THR A 3 3.81 10.69 3.68
N THR A 4 4.69 9.69 3.62
CA THR A 4 4.51 8.49 2.79
C THR A 4 3.81 7.42 3.62
N TYR A 5 2.64 6.98 3.18
CA TYR A 5 1.85 5.97 3.88
C TYR A 5 2.03 4.59 3.23
N VAL A 6 2.37 3.60 4.05
CA VAL A 6 2.49 2.20 3.63
C VAL A 6 1.39 1.40 4.30
N PHE A 7 0.55 0.72 3.50
CA PHE A 7 -0.61 0.00 4.02
C PHE A 7 -0.30 -1.48 4.28
N PHE A 8 -0.80 -1.98 5.41
CA PHE A 8 -0.61 -3.35 5.89
C PHE A 8 -1.95 -4.03 6.13
N VAL A 9 -2.02 -5.30 5.74
CA VAL A 9 -3.13 -6.21 5.99
C VAL A 9 -2.57 -7.61 6.18
N ASP A 10 -3.26 -8.47 6.92
CA ASP A 10 -2.78 -9.84 7.13
C ASP A 10 -2.50 -10.55 5.79
N GLY A 11 -1.34 -11.20 5.72
CA GLY A 11 -0.84 -11.84 4.50
C GLY A 11 -0.05 -10.92 3.56
N PHE A 12 0.34 -9.72 4.00
CA PHE A 12 1.31 -8.89 3.27
C PHE A 12 2.67 -9.60 3.13
N GLU A 13 3.44 -9.27 2.08
CA GLU A 13 4.81 -9.79 1.90
C GLU A 13 5.81 -8.96 2.72
N GLU A 14 6.49 -9.63 3.65
CA GLU A 14 7.27 -8.95 4.69
C GLU A 14 8.52 -8.25 4.18
N ILE A 15 9.22 -8.87 3.23
CA ILE A 15 10.44 -8.30 2.65
C ILE A 15 10.08 -7.07 1.82
N GLU A 16 9.04 -7.15 1.00
CA GLU A 16 8.54 -6.05 0.17
C GLU A 16 8.15 -4.84 1.02
N ALA A 17 7.37 -5.06 2.09
CA ALA A 17 6.91 -3.99 2.96
C ALA A 17 8.06 -3.39 3.78
N ILE A 18 8.80 -4.23 4.53
CA ILE A 18 9.79 -3.77 5.51
C ILE A 18 11.03 -3.20 4.84
N ALA A 19 11.53 -3.81 3.76
CA ALA A 19 12.67 -3.25 3.04
C ALA A 19 12.34 -1.88 2.44
N THR A 20 11.11 -1.71 1.93
CA THR A 20 10.66 -0.43 1.38
C THR A 20 10.56 0.64 2.47
N VAL A 21 9.94 0.33 3.61
CA VAL A 21 9.87 1.23 4.77
C VAL A 21 11.28 1.63 5.25
N ASP A 22 12.20 0.67 5.41
CA ASP A 22 13.57 0.95 5.84
C ASP A 22 14.30 1.87 4.85
N ILE A 23 14.23 1.58 3.56
CA ILE A 23 14.90 2.38 2.52
C ILE A 23 14.36 3.81 2.46
N LEU A 24 13.04 3.99 2.51
CA LEU A 24 12.42 5.32 2.49
C LEU A 24 12.80 6.14 3.73
N ARG A 25 12.80 5.52 4.92
CA ARG A 25 13.24 6.18 6.16
C ARG A 25 14.73 6.53 6.12
N ARG A 26 15.59 5.66 5.58
CA ARG A 26 17.03 5.96 5.36
C ARG A 26 17.27 7.12 4.40
N ALA A 27 16.37 7.31 3.43
CA ALA A 27 16.40 8.46 2.53
C ALA A 27 15.88 9.76 3.17
N GLY A 28 15.44 9.71 4.43
CA GLY A 28 14.99 10.89 5.19
C GLY A 28 13.52 11.25 5.00
N LEU A 29 12.72 10.36 4.41
CA LEU A 29 11.27 10.58 4.26
C LEU A 29 10.53 10.26 5.57
N ASN A 30 9.44 10.99 5.82
CA ASN A 30 8.49 10.61 6.87
C ASN A 30 7.64 9.45 6.37
N VAL A 31 7.69 8.30 7.04
CA VAL A 31 6.99 7.08 6.62
C VAL A 31 6.18 6.52 7.77
N GLU A 32 4.88 6.40 7.55
CA GLU A 32 3.93 5.83 8.51
C GLU A 32 3.35 4.51 7.96
N MET A 33 3.43 3.48 8.81
CA MET A 33 2.89 2.15 8.55
C MET A 33 1.46 2.09 9.06
N ILE A 34 0.49 1.86 8.19
CA ILE A 34 -0.93 1.92 8.51
C ILE A 34 -1.55 0.53 8.39
N SER A 35 -2.13 0.04 9.48
CA SER A 35 -2.94 -1.17 9.46
C SER A 35 -4.33 -0.85 8.94
N ILE A 36 -4.82 -1.60 7.95
CA ILE A 36 -6.23 -1.57 7.53
C ILE A 36 -7.08 -2.62 8.26
N THR A 37 -6.53 -3.26 9.29
CA THR A 37 -7.25 -4.19 10.16
C THR A 37 -7.76 -3.45 11.41
N ASN A 38 -8.35 -4.17 12.36
CA ASN A 38 -8.77 -3.63 13.64
C ASN A 38 -7.65 -3.61 14.71
N ASP A 39 -6.46 -4.08 14.38
CA ASP A 39 -5.30 -4.15 15.29
C ASP A 39 -4.06 -3.54 14.61
N LYS A 40 -3.20 -2.87 15.40
CA LYS A 40 -1.94 -2.33 14.90
C LYS A 40 -0.92 -3.44 14.64
N VAL A 41 -1.08 -4.63 15.20
CA VAL A 41 -0.24 -5.78 14.90
C VAL A 41 -0.83 -6.54 13.71
N VAL A 42 -0.09 -6.55 12.59
CA VAL A 42 -0.47 -7.25 11.34
C VAL A 42 0.50 -8.40 11.11
N THR A 43 -0.01 -9.57 10.72
CA THR A 43 0.82 -10.75 10.49
C THR A 43 1.08 -10.94 9.00
N GLY A 44 2.37 -11.00 8.64
CA GLY A 44 2.78 -11.22 7.26
C GLY A 44 2.53 -12.65 6.76
N SER A 45 2.68 -12.84 5.45
CA SER A 45 2.42 -14.11 4.74
C SER A 45 3.23 -15.31 5.25
N HIS A 46 4.36 -15.07 5.91
CA HIS A 46 5.23 -16.09 6.51
C HIS A 46 5.18 -16.09 8.05
N GLY A 47 4.14 -15.47 8.63
CA GLY A 47 3.88 -15.52 10.06
C GLY A 47 4.70 -14.55 10.91
N VAL A 48 5.33 -13.54 10.29
CA VAL A 48 6.08 -12.51 11.03
C VAL A 48 5.12 -11.36 11.40
N PRO A 49 4.89 -11.10 12.71
CA PRO A 49 4.07 -9.98 13.13
C PRO A 49 4.83 -8.66 13.04
N VAL A 50 4.16 -7.62 12.58
CA VAL A 50 4.68 -6.25 12.48
C VAL A 50 3.71 -5.30 13.18
N LEU A 51 4.26 -4.43 14.03
CA LEU A 51 3.51 -3.34 14.66
C LEU A 51 3.49 -2.13 13.73
N CYS A 52 2.32 -1.76 13.24
CA CYS A 52 2.03 -0.54 12.51
C CYS A 52 2.00 0.68 13.44
N ASP A 53 2.24 1.86 12.88
CA ASP A 53 2.23 3.13 13.59
C ASP A 53 0.77 3.53 13.95
N ASP A 54 -0.16 3.35 13.01
CA ASP A 54 -1.56 3.67 13.24
C ASP A 54 -2.58 2.73 12.54
N LEU A 55 -3.85 2.87 12.93
CA LEU A 55 -4.99 2.26 12.25
C LEU A 55 -5.51 3.19 11.15
N PHE A 56 -6.01 2.62 10.05
CA PHE A 56 -6.55 3.38 8.92
C PHE A 56 -7.65 4.37 9.37
N ASP A 57 -8.58 3.90 10.21
CA ASP A 57 -9.71 4.71 10.70
C ASP A 57 -9.29 5.81 11.70
N GLU A 58 -8.07 5.74 12.23
CA GLU A 58 -7.50 6.72 13.18
C GLU A 58 -6.55 7.71 12.49
N THR A 59 -6.26 7.53 11.19
CA THR A 59 -5.28 8.31 10.44
C THR A 59 -5.94 9.39 9.56
N ASP A 60 -5.43 10.63 9.62
CA ASP A 60 -5.76 11.69 8.66
C ASP A 60 -4.72 11.72 7.52
N PHE A 61 -5.16 11.42 6.30
CA PHE A 61 -4.29 11.36 5.11
C PHE A 61 -4.14 12.70 4.37
N THR A 62 -4.56 13.84 4.95
CA THR A 62 -4.48 15.14 4.26
C THR A 62 -3.06 15.57 3.89
N ASP A 63 -2.04 15.14 4.63
CA ASP A 63 -0.62 15.44 4.38
C ASP A 63 0.09 14.37 3.51
N ALA A 64 -0.63 13.36 3.04
CA ALA A 64 -0.08 12.24 2.28
C ALA A 64 0.61 12.72 0.99
N GLU A 65 1.88 12.44 0.80
CA GLU A 65 2.61 12.68 -0.45
C GLU A 65 2.70 11.46 -1.35
N MET A 66 2.68 10.26 -0.77
CA MET A 66 2.74 8.99 -1.50
C MET A 66 1.94 7.93 -0.76
N LEU A 67 1.27 7.07 -1.52
CA LEU A 67 0.59 5.87 -1.03
C LEU A 67 1.31 4.63 -1.57
N LEU A 68 1.59 3.66 -0.70
CA LEU A 68 2.34 2.46 -1.06
C LEU A 68 1.62 1.18 -0.65
N LEU A 69 1.50 0.26 -1.61
CA LEU A 69 0.89 -1.06 -1.42
C LEU A 69 1.94 -2.18 -1.61
N PRO A 70 2.36 -2.83 -0.53
CA PRO A 70 3.10 -4.09 -0.60
C PRO A 70 2.26 -5.21 -1.22
N GLY A 71 2.90 -6.24 -1.76
CA GLY A 71 2.23 -7.43 -2.29
C GLY A 71 1.97 -8.49 -1.22
N GLY A 72 2.11 -9.76 -1.62
CA GLY A 72 1.71 -10.93 -0.84
C GLY A 72 0.25 -11.31 -1.06
N THR A 73 -0.65 -10.48 -0.56
CA THR A 73 -2.11 -10.60 -0.76
C THR A 73 -2.67 -9.43 -1.55
N VAL A 74 -3.87 -9.59 -2.10
CA VAL A 74 -4.65 -8.50 -2.72
C VAL A 74 -5.72 -7.93 -1.79
N ALA A 75 -5.78 -8.38 -0.53
CA ALA A 75 -6.80 -7.99 0.45
C ALA A 75 -6.85 -6.47 0.73
N LEU A 76 -5.76 -5.73 0.49
CA LEU A 76 -5.78 -4.26 0.50
C LEU A 76 -6.86 -3.69 -0.46
N GLY A 77 -7.09 -4.35 -1.60
CA GLY A 77 -8.10 -3.96 -2.58
C GLY A 77 -9.55 -4.26 -2.17
N GLU A 78 -9.75 -5.01 -1.09
CA GLU A 78 -11.07 -5.31 -0.52
C GLU A 78 -11.51 -4.23 0.48
N HIS A 79 -10.59 -3.37 0.93
CA HIS A 79 -10.87 -2.29 1.85
C HIS A 79 -11.43 -1.06 1.12
N GLU A 80 -12.75 -0.84 1.21
CA GLU A 80 -13.46 0.17 0.42
C GLU A 80 -12.91 1.59 0.59
N GLU A 81 -12.61 2.01 1.82
CA GLU A 81 -12.11 3.37 2.08
C GLU A 81 -10.67 3.56 1.58
N LEU A 82 -9.85 2.50 1.57
CA LEU A 82 -8.52 2.55 0.97
C LEU A 82 -8.64 2.69 -0.55
N CYS A 83 -9.53 1.92 -1.18
CA CYS A 83 -9.81 2.04 -2.61
C CYS A 83 -10.30 3.45 -3.00
N LYS A 84 -11.18 4.07 -2.19
CA LYS A 84 -11.61 5.47 -2.38
C LYS A 84 -10.43 6.44 -2.27
N LEU A 85 -9.61 6.29 -1.23
CA LEU A 85 -8.40 7.08 -1.03
C LEU A 85 -7.48 6.99 -2.26
N LEU A 86 -7.20 5.79 -2.77
CA LEU A 86 -6.34 5.58 -3.95
C LEU A 86 -6.90 6.26 -5.21
N VAL A 87 -8.20 6.14 -5.45
CA VAL A 87 -8.86 6.78 -6.60
C VAL A 87 -8.76 8.30 -6.50
N ASP A 88 -9.00 8.88 -5.32
CA ASP A 88 -8.94 10.32 -5.12
C ASP A 88 -7.49 10.84 -5.17
N PHE A 89 -6.52 10.08 -4.64
CA PHE A 89 -5.10 10.40 -4.75
C PHE A 89 -4.64 10.43 -6.22
N ALA A 90 -5.07 9.44 -7.01
CA ALA A 90 -4.76 9.35 -8.43
C ALA A 90 -5.43 10.48 -9.25
N LYS A 91 -6.68 10.88 -8.95
CA LYS A 91 -7.35 12.03 -9.59
C LYS A 91 -6.56 13.33 -9.39
N ASN A 92 -5.90 13.47 -8.24
CA ASN A 92 -5.04 14.61 -7.92
C ASN A 92 -3.62 14.47 -8.48
N ASN A 93 -3.34 13.48 -9.34
CA ASN A 93 -2.02 13.19 -9.92
C ASN A 93 -0.91 12.97 -8.88
N LYS A 94 -1.26 12.49 -7.68
CA LYS A 94 -0.30 12.18 -6.63
C LYS A 94 0.21 10.74 -6.79
N PRO A 95 1.47 10.45 -6.42
CA PRO A 95 2.12 9.17 -6.70
C PRO A 95 1.57 8.01 -5.86
N ILE A 96 1.30 6.89 -6.52
CA ILE A 96 0.95 5.62 -5.89
C ILE A 96 1.95 4.57 -6.32
N ALA A 97 2.55 3.86 -5.38
CA ALA A 97 3.47 2.77 -5.61
C ALA A 97 2.82 1.43 -5.22
N ALA A 98 3.02 0.40 -6.02
CA ALA A 98 2.53 -0.94 -5.73
C ALA A 98 3.54 -1.98 -6.26
N ILE A 99 3.71 -3.09 -5.55
CA ILE A 99 4.68 -4.14 -5.89
C ILE A 99 4.04 -5.53 -5.87
N CYS A 100 4.60 -6.45 -6.67
CA CYS A 100 4.21 -7.86 -6.73
C CYS A 100 2.75 -8.05 -7.16
N ALA A 101 1.87 -8.50 -6.26
CA ALA A 101 0.44 -8.69 -6.55
C ALA A 101 -0.34 -7.36 -6.51
N ALA A 102 0.06 -6.41 -5.67
CA ALA A 102 -0.70 -5.17 -5.43
C ALA A 102 -0.98 -4.29 -6.67
N PRO A 103 -0.15 -4.25 -7.73
CA PRO A 103 -0.51 -3.54 -8.96
C PRO A 103 -1.85 -3.97 -9.57
N SER A 104 -2.32 -5.20 -9.33
CA SER A 104 -3.65 -5.65 -9.78
C SER A 104 -4.80 -4.89 -9.13
N ILE A 105 -4.60 -4.34 -7.92
CA ILE A 105 -5.57 -3.49 -7.25
C ILE A 105 -5.75 -2.20 -8.05
N LEU A 106 -4.64 -1.56 -8.43
CA LEU A 106 -4.66 -0.33 -9.22
C LEU A 106 -5.27 -0.55 -10.62
N GLY A 107 -4.96 -1.69 -11.26
CA GLY A 107 -5.53 -2.04 -12.55
C GLY A 107 -7.04 -2.33 -12.47
N THR A 108 -7.49 -3.00 -11.42
CA THR A 108 -8.93 -3.24 -11.14
C THR A 108 -9.70 -1.94 -10.90
N LEU A 109 -9.07 -0.96 -10.22
CA LEU A 109 -9.59 0.40 -10.06
C LEU A 109 -9.52 1.25 -11.36
N GLY A 110 -8.95 0.70 -12.44
CA GLY A 110 -8.79 1.35 -13.73
C GLY A 110 -7.72 2.44 -13.76
N LEU A 111 -6.88 2.54 -12.73
CA LEU A 111 -5.87 3.58 -12.55
C LEU A 111 -4.64 3.40 -13.46
N LEU A 112 -4.48 2.20 -14.03
CA LEU A 112 -3.36 1.84 -14.91
C LEU A 112 -3.69 1.99 -16.41
N LYS A 113 -4.93 2.36 -16.77
CA LYS A 113 -5.32 2.55 -18.18
C LYS A 113 -4.41 3.55 -18.90
N GLY A 114 -3.79 3.11 -19.98
CA GLY A 114 -2.87 3.93 -20.77
C GLY A 114 -1.50 4.18 -20.11
N LYS A 115 -1.20 3.52 -18.99
CA LYS A 115 0.10 3.56 -18.32
C LYS A 115 0.88 2.28 -18.58
N LYS A 116 2.19 2.32 -18.34
CA LYS A 116 3.04 1.12 -18.28
C LYS A 116 3.12 0.68 -16.84
N ALA A 117 2.83 -0.60 -16.59
CA ALA A 117 2.92 -1.22 -15.28
C ALA A 117 3.55 -2.62 -15.40
N THR A 118 4.02 -3.14 -14.28
CA THR A 118 4.48 -4.52 -14.13
C THR A 118 3.91 -5.09 -12.83
N CYS A 119 3.90 -6.42 -12.72
CA CYS A 119 3.40 -7.14 -11.55
C CYS A 119 4.13 -8.47 -11.42
N TYR A 120 3.82 -9.19 -10.34
CA TYR A 120 4.21 -10.59 -10.22
C TYR A 120 3.63 -11.42 -11.38
N PRO A 121 4.40 -12.36 -11.96
CA PRO A 121 3.91 -13.22 -13.03
C PRO A 121 2.61 -13.94 -12.65
N GLY A 122 1.61 -13.86 -13.52
CA GLY A 122 0.25 -14.39 -13.28
C GLY A 122 -0.81 -13.35 -12.95
N PHE A 123 -0.42 -12.10 -12.67
CA PHE A 123 -1.34 -10.98 -12.41
C PHE A 123 -1.54 -10.05 -13.62
N GLU A 124 -0.91 -10.31 -14.77
CA GLU A 124 -0.89 -9.41 -15.93
C GLU A 124 -2.29 -9.11 -16.47
N LYS A 125 -3.22 -10.05 -16.36
CA LYS A 125 -4.61 -9.89 -16.81
C LYS A 125 -5.41 -8.84 -16.03
N TYR A 126 -4.89 -8.40 -14.88
CA TYR A 126 -5.52 -7.40 -14.01
C TYR A 126 -4.91 -6.01 -14.14
N LEU A 127 -3.85 -5.84 -14.94
CA LEU A 127 -3.21 -4.54 -15.17
C LEU A 127 -4.02 -3.64 -16.12
#